data_AF-M1D106-F1
#
_entry.id   AF-M1D106-F1
#
_cell.length_a   1.000
_cell.length_b   1.000
_cell.length_c   1.000
_cell.angle_alpha   90.00
_cell.angle_beta   90.00
_cell.angle_gamma   90.00
#
_symmetry.space_group_name_H-M   'P 1'
#
loop_
_entity.id
_entity.type
_entity.pdbx_description
1 polymer ?
#
loop_
_entity_poly.entity_id
_entity_poly.type
_entity_poly.pdbx_seq_one_letter_code
_entity_poly.pdbx_strand_id
1 'polypeptide(L)'
;MVPTASELFGLKHFGIIFNFMSLGNPLGAYLFSGLLAGYLYDNEAAQQHSATCLGPDCFRVTFLILAGVCGLGTVLSIVLTMRIRPVYQMLYAGGSFRLPQSSSH
;
A
#
# COMPACT_ATOMS: atom_id res chain seq x y z
N MET A 1 8.40 7.09 -5.00
CA MET A 1 7.01 7.34 -4.57
C MET A 1 6.62 8.82 -4.58
N VAL A 2 7.54 9.75 -4.25
CA VAL A 2 7.29 11.20 -4.25
C VAL A 2 6.90 11.75 -5.64
N PRO A 3 7.67 11.52 -6.73
CA PRO A 3 7.33 12.10 -8.04
C PRO A 3 6.04 11.51 -8.62
N THR A 4 5.84 10.21 -8.46
CA THR A 4 4.61 9.54 -8.90
C THR A 4 3.39 10.00 -8.14
N ALA A 5 3.46 10.23 -6.83
CA ALA A 5 2.32 10.73 -6.06
C ALA A 5 1.97 12.19 -6.39
N SER A 6 2.95 13.05 -6.72
CA SER A 6 2.69 14.44 -7.12
C SER A 6 2.05 14.54 -8.51
N GLU A 7 2.41 13.62 -9.42
CA GLU A 7 1.80 13.53 -10.75
C GLU A 7 0.38 12.93 -10.71
N LEU A 8 0.15 11.94 -9.84
CA LEU A 8 -1.12 11.21 -9.78
C LEU A 8 -2.23 11.95 -9.02
N PHE A 9 -1.87 12.65 -7.93
CA PHE A 9 -2.84 13.30 -7.03
C PHE A 9 -2.82 14.84 -7.13
N GLY A 10 -1.85 15.40 -7.83
CA GLY A 10 -1.65 16.84 -7.93
C GLY A 10 -1.16 17.48 -6.62
N LEU A 11 -0.71 18.73 -6.72
CA LEU A 11 -0.05 19.43 -5.62
C LEU A 11 -1.01 19.96 -4.55
N LYS A 12 -2.32 20.03 -4.83
CA LYS A 12 -3.30 20.68 -3.94
C LYS A 12 -3.45 20.02 -2.57
N HIS A 13 -3.36 18.69 -2.51
CA HIS A 13 -3.43 17.92 -1.25
C HIS A 13 -2.29 16.90 -1.11
N PHE A 14 -1.16 17.12 -1.81
CA PHE A 14 -0.02 16.20 -1.84
C PHE A 14 0.52 15.87 -0.44
N GLY A 15 0.65 16.87 0.42
CA GLY A 15 1.17 16.69 1.78
C GLY A 15 0.32 15.72 2.61
N ILE A 16 -1.02 15.80 2.54
CA ILE A 16 -1.92 14.93 3.29
C ILE A 16 -1.83 13.49 2.78
N ILE A 17 -1.86 13.31 1.45
CA ILE A 17 -1.84 11.98 0.81
C ILE A 17 -0.49 11.29 1.05
N PHE A 18 0.61 12.02 0.96
CA PHE A 18 1.95 11.49 1.18
C PHE A 18 2.19 11.06 2.64
N ASN A 19 1.70 11.85 3.60
CA ASN A 19 1.74 11.48 5.02
C ASN A 19 0.92 10.22 5.29
N PHE A 20 -0.27 10.10 4.67
CA PHE A 20 -1.11 8.91 4.82
C PHE A 20 -0.43 7.65 4.26
N MET A 21 0.22 7.73 3.10
CA MET A 21 1.01 6.61 2.55
C MET A 21 2.19 6.25 3.45
N SER A 22 2.89 7.25 3.99
CA SER A 22 4.02 7.02 4.90
C SER A 22 3.60 6.39 6.22
N LEU A 23 2.41 6.72 6.73
CA LEU A 23 1.82 6.09 7.91
C LEU A 23 1.43 4.63 7.71
N GLY A 24 1.23 4.18 6.46
CA GLY A 24 0.90 2.79 6.16
C GLY A 24 1.98 1.81 6.61
N ASN A 25 3.26 2.17 6.48
CA ASN A 25 4.38 1.31 6.88
C ASN A 25 4.43 1.00 8.39
N PRO A 26 4.45 2.01 9.29
CA PRO A 26 4.41 1.75 10.74
C PRO A 26 3.08 1.13 11.17
N LEU A 27 1.96 1.50 10.56
CA LEU A 27 0.66 0.94 10.89
C LEU A 27 0.59 -0.56 10.55
N GLY A 28 1.11 -0.97 9.39
CA GLY A 28 1.21 -2.37 9.00
C GLY A 28 2.08 -3.16 9.99
N ALA A 29 3.28 -2.65 10.30
CA ALA A 29 4.15 -3.30 11.28
C ALA A 29 3.48 -3.44 12.66
N TYR A 30 2.77 -2.41 13.12
CA TYR A 30 2.07 -2.45 14.40
C TYR A 30 0.89 -3.44 14.41
N LEU A 31 0.07 -3.44 13.37
CA LEU A 31 -1.09 -4.34 13.27
C LEU A 31 -0.66 -5.80 13.14
N PHE A 32 0.27 -6.10 12.22
CA PHE A 32 0.70 -7.48 11.94
C PHE A 32 1.68 -8.02 12.98
N SER A 33 2.70 -7.26 13.36
CA SER A 33 3.72 -7.76 14.29
C SER A 33 3.40 -7.46 15.75
N GLY A 34 2.67 -6.39 16.06
CA GLY A 34 2.32 -6.03 17.43
C GLY A 34 1.04 -6.74 17.88
N LEU A 35 -0.08 -6.38 17.27
CA LEU A 35 -1.40 -6.86 17.68
C LEU A 35 -1.66 -8.31 17.28
N LEU A 36 -1.41 -8.66 16.01
CA LEU A 36 -1.76 -9.98 15.51
C LEU A 36 -0.85 -11.07 16.07
N ALA A 37 0.46 -10.79 16.20
CA ALA A 37 1.36 -11.69 16.91
C ALA A 37 0.95 -11.82 18.38
N GLY A 38 0.73 -10.71 19.11
CA GLY A 38 0.35 -10.76 20.52
C GLY A 38 -0.93 -11.56 20.77
N TYR A 39 -1.99 -11.28 20.01
CA TYR A 39 -3.28 -11.97 20.17
C TYR A 39 -3.19 -13.47 19.86
N LEU A 40 -2.40 -13.83 18.84
CA LEU A 40 -2.20 -15.23 18.47
C LEU A 40 -1.30 -15.95 19.49
N TYR A 41 -0.23 -15.30 19.96
CA TYR A 41 0.63 -15.85 21.00
C TYR A 41 -0.14 -16.12 22.29
N ASP A 42 -0.98 -15.18 22.74
CA ASP A 42 -1.77 -15.35 23.97
C ASP A 42 -2.83 -16.45 23.84
N ASN A 43 -3.53 -16.51 22.69
CA ASN A 43 -4.58 -17.50 22.46
C ASN A 43 -4.02 -18.94 22.40
N GLU A 44 -2.89 -19.12 21.72
CA GLU A 44 -2.25 -20.43 21.55
C GLU A 44 -1.48 -20.86 22.82
N ALA A 45 -0.89 -19.92 23.56
CA ALA A 45 -0.27 -20.20 24.86
C ALA A 45 -1.30 -20.71 25.90
N ALA A 46 -2.52 -20.16 25.88
CA ALA A 46 -3.61 -20.64 26.72
C ALA A 46 -4.05 -22.07 26.36
N GLN A 47 -4.04 -22.41 25.06
CA GLN A 47 -4.44 -23.73 24.58
C GLN A 47 -3.38 -24.81 24.86
N GLN A 48 -2.10 -24.46 24.78
CA GLN A 48 -0.99 -25.41 24.85
C GLN A 48 -0.32 -25.48 26.23
N HIS A 49 -0.78 -24.69 27.21
CA HIS A 49 -0.19 -24.57 28.56
C HIS A 49 1.33 -24.26 28.52
N SER A 50 1.81 -23.65 27.43
CA SER A 50 3.21 -23.36 27.18
C SER A 50 3.41 -21.90 26.83
N ALA A 51 4.51 -21.29 27.28
CA ALA A 51 4.77 -19.86 27.12
C ALA A 51 5.05 -19.41 25.66
N THR A 52 5.22 -20.34 24.71
CA THR A 52 5.54 -20.04 23.31
C THR A 52 4.74 -20.90 22.34
N CYS A 53 4.24 -20.29 21.26
CA CYS A 53 3.62 -20.97 20.13
C CYS A 53 4.64 -21.10 19.00
N LEU A 54 5.08 -22.33 18.71
CA LEU A 54 6.01 -22.65 17.63
C LEU A 54 5.42 -23.80 16.82
N GLY A 55 4.98 -23.52 15.59
CA GLY A 55 4.42 -24.54 14.73
C GLY A 55 3.81 -24.00 13.43
N PRO A 56 3.55 -24.91 12.47
CA PRO A 56 2.94 -24.56 11.19
C PRO A 56 1.53 -23.99 11.34
N ASP A 57 0.76 -24.43 12.35
CA ASP A 57 -0.61 -23.94 12.56
C ASP A 57 -0.64 -22.48 13.03
N CYS A 58 0.32 -22.07 13.87
CA CYS A 58 0.48 -20.67 14.33
C CYS A 58 0.83 -19.73 13.16
N PHE A 59 1.73 -20.16 12.26
CA PHE A 59 2.11 -19.35 11.09
C PHE A 59 1.07 -19.36 9.97
N ARG A 60 0.28 -20.43 9.85
CA ARG A 60 -0.70 -20.56 8.77
C ARG A 60 -1.77 -19.47 8.80
N VAL A 61 -2.23 -19.10 9.99
CA VAL A 61 -3.24 -18.04 10.16
C VAL A 61 -2.70 -16.67 9.76
N THR A 62 -1.49 -16.34 10.20
CA THR A 62 -0.80 -15.09 9.82
C THR A 62 -0.60 -15.01 8.31
N PHE A 63 -0.15 -16.10 7.67
CA PHE A 63 0.00 -16.16 6.21
C PHE A 63 -1.33 -15.99 5.46
N LEU A 64 -2.42 -16.58 5.94
CA LEU A 64 -3.75 -16.42 5.32
C LEU A 64 -4.25 -14.97 5.39
N ILE A 65 -4.06 -14.32 6.53
CA ILE A 65 -4.46 -12.91 6.70
C ILE A 65 -3.60 -12.00 5.81
N LEU A 66 -2.28 -12.21 5.79
CA LEU A 66 -1.38 -11.48 4.89
C LEU A 66 -1.76 -11.68 3.42
N ALA A 67 -2.04 -12.92 3.00
CA ALA A 67 -2.48 -13.21 1.65
C ALA A 67 -3.79 -12.47 1.31
N GLY A 68 -4.76 -12.46 2.24
CA GLY A 68 -6.02 -11.71 2.07
C GLY A 68 -5.79 -10.21 1.93
N VAL A 69 -4.94 -9.62 2.77
CA VAL A 69 -4.63 -8.19 2.75
C VAL A 69 -3.88 -7.80 1.48
N CYS A 70 -2.90 -8.59 1.05
CA CYS A 70 -2.20 -8.39 -0.22
C CYS A 70 -3.16 -8.52 -1.42
N GLY A 71 -4.07 -9.49 -1.39
CA GLY A 71 -5.09 -9.67 -2.42
C GLY A 71 -6.01 -8.44 -2.51
N LEU A 72 -6.53 -7.97 -1.39
CA LEU A 72 -7.39 -6.80 -1.32
C LEU A 72 -6.65 -5.53 -1.79
N GLY A 73 -5.39 -5.34 -1.36
CA GLY A 73 -4.54 -4.25 -1.81
C GLY A 73 -4.29 -4.27 -3.32
N THR A 74 -4.12 -5.46 -3.91
CA THR A 74 -3.97 -5.63 -5.36
C THR A 74 -5.25 -5.24 -6.10
N VAL A 75 -6.41 -5.70 -5.64
CA VAL A 75 -7.71 -5.36 -6.25
C VAL A 75 -7.94 -3.85 -6.20
N LEU A 76 -7.73 -3.20 -5.05
CA LEU A 76 -7.85 -1.75 -4.91
C LEU A 76 -6.87 -1.00 -5.84
N SER A 77 -5.63 -1.48 -5.97
CA SER A 77 -4.63 -0.91 -6.87
C SER A 77 -5.03 -1.03 -8.34
N ILE A 78 -5.64 -2.15 -8.75
CA ILE A 78 -6.17 -2.35 -10.10
C ILE A 78 -7.32 -1.38 -10.35
N VAL A 79 -8.30 -1.29 -9.43
CA VAL A 79 -9.44 -0.37 -9.55
C VAL A 79 -8.96 1.08 -9.68
N LEU A 80 -8.02 1.49 -8.82
CA LEU A 80 -7.43 2.82 -8.85
C LEU A 80 -6.75 3.09 -10.20
N THR A 81 -5.97 2.13 -10.69
CA THR A 81 -5.30 2.21 -12.00
C THR A 81 -6.31 2.36 -13.14
N MET A 82 -7.41 1.61 -13.13
CA MET A 82 -8.47 1.72 -14.16
C MET A 82 -9.15 3.09 -14.12
N ARG A 83 -9.36 3.67 -12.93
CA ARG A 83 -9.93 5.01 -12.77
C ARG A 83 -9.00 6.13 -13.22
N ILE A 84 -7.70 5.98 -13.01
CA ILE A 84 -6.70 7.01 -13.37
C ILE A 84 -6.33 6.94 -14.85
N ARG A 85 -6.36 5.75 -15.46
CA ARG A 85 -6.07 5.55 -16.89
C ARG A 85 -6.71 6.57 -17.85
N PRO A 86 -8.02 6.88 -17.80
CA PRO A 86 -8.62 7.85 -18.71
C PRO A 86 -8.10 9.28 -18.49
N VAL A 87 -7.85 9.66 -17.23
CA VAL A 87 -7.27 10.98 -16.88
C VAL A 87 -5.83 11.06 -17.39
N TYR A 88 -5.03 10.01 -17.18
CA TYR A 88 -3.66 9.92 -17.67
C TYR A 88 -3.59 9.96 -19.20
N GLN A 89 -4.50 9.24 -19.88
CA GLN A 89 -4.60 9.27 -21.34
C GLN A 89 -4.98 10.67 -21.84
N MET A 90 -5.86 11.39 -21.17
CA MET A 90 -6.22 12.77 -21.52
C MET A 90 -5.04 13.74 -21.36
N LEU A 91 -4.29 13.65 -20.25
CA LEU A 91 -3.10 14.47 -19.99
C LEU A 91 -1.95 14.19 -20.98
N TYR A 92 -1.67 12.92 -21.29
CA TYR A 92 -0.58 12.56 -22.21
C TYR A 92 -0.98 12.69 -23.68
N ALA A 93 -2.25 12.51 -24.05
CA ALA A 93 -2.73 12.81 -25.41
C ALA A 93 -2.71 14.31 -25.71
N GLY A 94 -2.91 15.17 -24.70
CA GLY A 94 -2.71 16.62 -24.79
C GLY A 94 -1.24 17.06 -24.78
N GLY A 95 -0.30 16.18 -24.42
CA GLY A 95 1.13 16.45 -24.26
C GLY A 95 1.97 16.37 -25.54
N SER A 96 1.35 16.20 -26.71
CA SER A 96 2.00 16.43 -28.02
C SER A 96 1.66 17.81 -28.58
N PHE A 97 1.65 18.84 -27.73
CA PHE A 97 1.55 20.23 -28.19
C PHE A 97 2.77 21.02 -27.74
N ARG A 98 3.74 21.07 -28.66
CA ARG A 98 4.87 22.02 -28.76
C ARG A 98 5.80 22.14 -27.54
N LEU A 99 6.92 21.41 -27.58
CA LEU A 99 8.17 22.11 -27.28
C LEU A 99 8.36 23.19 -28.35
N PRO A 100 8.50 24.49 -28.02
CA PRO A 100 9.18 25.39 -28.92
C PRO A 100 10.65 24.98 -28.88
N GLN A 101 11.13 24.43 -29.99
CA GLN A 101 12.55 24.35 -30.28
C GLN A 101 13.04 25.81 -30.29
N SER A 102 13.65 26.24 -29.18
CA SER A 102 14.31 27.54 -29.07
C SER A 102 15.43 27.57 -30.09
N SER A 103 15.17 28.25 -31.21
CA SER A 103 16.16 28.73 -32.15
C SER A 103 17.10 29.68 -31.43
N SER A 104 18.35 29.28 -31.23
CA SER A 104 19.43 30.20 -30.89
C SER A 104 20.47 30.11 -32.00
N HIS A 105 20.48 31.19 -32.76
CA HIS A 105 21.52 31.65 -33.67
C HIS A 105 22.83 31.92 -32.92
#